data_AF-A0A3M1YVD6-F1
#
_entry.id   AF-A0A3M1YVD6-F1
#
_cell.length_a   1.000
_cell.length_b   1.000
_cell.length_c   1.000
_cell.angle_alpha   90.00
_cell.angle_beta   90.00
_cell.angle_gamma   90.00
#
_symmetry.space_group_name_H-M   'P 1'
#
loop_
_entity.id
_entity.type
_entity.pdbx_description
1 polymer ?
#
loop_
_entity_poly.entity_id
_entity_poly.type
_entity_poly.pdbx_seq_one_letter_code
_entity_poly.pdbx_strand_id
1 'polypeptide(L)' 'MPVNADIKKEDALKKHKFSKKQYLWWYENMLLMRRFEEKAGMLYTMQKFGGFCHLYIGQEAVAAG' A
#
# COMPACT_ATOMS: atom_id res chain seq x y z
N MET A 1 0.67 49.36 14.03
CA MET A 1 -0.23 48.28 14.49
C MET A 1 -0.72 47.50 13.29
N PRO A 2 -0.23 46.28 13.08
CA PRO A 2 -1.07 45.25 12.46
C PRO A 2 -0.82 43.87 13.10
N VAL A 3 -1.83 43.31 13.76
CA VAL A 3 -1.85 41.89 14.12
C VAL A 3 -3.29 41.45 13.93
N ASN A 4 -3.55 40.51 13.01
CA ASN A 4 -4.70 39.61 12.91
C ASN A 4 -5.04 39.20 11.45
N ALA A 5 -4.06 38.75 10.66
CA ALA A 5 -4.32 38.16 9.34
C ALA A 5 -3.86 36.70 9.17
N ASP A 6 -3.08 36.14 10.11
CA ASP A 6 -2.37 34.88 9.87
C ASP A 6 -2.95 33.65 10.57
N ILE A 7 -4.00 33.79 11.41
CA ILE A 7 -4.47 32.68 12.27
C ILE A 7 -5.42 31.71 11.53
N LYS A 8 -5.88 31.99 10.29
CA LYS A 8 -6.96 31.21 9.64
C LYS A 8 -6.55 30.28 8.49
N LYS A 9 -5.26 29.92 8.34
CA LYS A 9 -4.81 29.03 7.24
C LYS A 9 -4.43 27.61 7.65
N GLU A 10 -4.26 27.32 8.94
CA GLU A 10 -3.76 26.00 9.38
C GLU A 10 -4.88 24.96 9.59
N ASP A 11 -6.08 25.40 9.98
CA ASP A 11 -7.21 24.50 10.27
C ASP A 11 -7.87 23.86 9.03
N ALA A 12 -7.46 24.24 7.82
CA ALA A 12 -7.89 23.61 6.58
C ALA A 12 -7.03 22.40 6.18
N LEU A 13 -6.04 22.00 7.00
CA LEU A 13 -5.18 20.84 6.75
C LEU A 13 -5.88 19.52 7.15
N LYS A 14 -6.88 19.16 6.33
CA LYS A 14 -7.29 17.79 5.97
C LYS A 14 -7.38 16.76 7.11
N LYS A 15 -8.61 16.45 7.52
CA LYS A 15 -9.01 15.19 8.16
C LYS A 15 -8.52 13.98 7.35
N HIS A 16 -7.33 13.46 7.65
CA HIS A 16 -6.91 12.15 7.19
C HIS A 16 -7.67 11.09 7.99
N LYS A 17 -8.56 10.34 7.33
CA LYS A 17 -9.34 9.25 7.95
C LYS A 17 -8.46 8.14 8.54
N PHE A 18 -7.21 8.05 8.12
CA PHE A 18 -6.26 7.02 8.55
C PHE A 18 -4.91 7.64 8.94
N SER A 19 -4.23 7.00 9.90
CA SER A 19 -2.91 7.42 10.37
C SER A 19 -1.85 7.21 9.30
N LYS A 20 -0.81 8.06 9.26
CA LYS A 20 0.37 7.88 8.38
C LYS A 20 0.99 6.48 8.51
N LYS A 21 1.00 5.93 9.73
CA LYS A 21 1.50 4.56 9.99
C LYS A 21 0.67 3.50 9.26
N GLN A 22 -0.63 3.72 9.14
CA GLN A 22 -1.56 2.79 8.49
C GLN A 22 -1.37 2.78 6.97
N TYR A 23 -1.16 3.96 6.38
CA TYR A 23 -0.79 4.06 4.96
C TYR A 23 0.55 3.39 4.64
N LEU A 24 1.56 3.58 5.49
CA LEU A 24 2.86 2.92 5.34
C LEU A 24 2.73 1.40 5.43
N TRP A 25 1.95 0.91 6.40
CA TRP A 25 1.69 -0.51 6.58
C TRP A 25 0.97 -1.14 5.37
N TRP A 26 -0.06 -0.47 4.84
CA TRP A 26 -0.73 -0.92 3.61
C TRP A 26 0.21 -0.97 2.41
N TYR A 27 1.04 0.06 2.25
CA TYR A 27 2.03 0.10 1.19
C TYR A 27 3.04 -1.06 1.30
N GLU A 28 3.60 -1.29 2.49
CA GLU A 28 4.55 -2.38 2.73
C GLU A 28 3.93 -3.75 2.45
N ASN A 29 2.69 -3.98 2.88
CA ASN A 29 2.00 -5.24 2.62
C ASN A 29 1.71 -5.46 1.13
N MET A 30 1.20 -4.44 0.43
CA MET A 30 0.95 -4.56 -1.01
C MET A 30 2.24 -4.87 -1.78
N LEU A 31 3.35 -4.22 -1.40
CA LEU A 31 4.63 -4.39 -2.05
C LEU A 31 5.25 -5.76 -1.74
N LEU A 32 5.07 -6.25 -0.51
CA LEU A 32 5.48 -7.60 -0.11
C LEU A 32 4.72 -8.66 -0.92
N MET A 33 3.38 -8.56 -0.99
CA MET A 33 2.55 -9.51 -1.73
C MET A 33 2.93 -9.53 -3.21
N ARG A 34 3.08 -8.36 -3.85
CA ARG A 34 3.53 -8.26 -5.25
C ARG A 34 4.85 -9.00 -5.48
N ARG A 35 5.87 -8.74 -4.66
CA ARG A 35 7.20 -9.36 -4.80
C ARG A 35 7.18 -10.86 -4.54
N PHE A 36 6.40 -11.29 -3.56
CA PHE A 36 6.25 -12.71 -3.26
C PHE A 36 5.66 -13.46 -4.45
N GLU A 37 4.59 -12.92 -5.03
CA GLU A 37 3.92 -13.53 -6.16
C GLU A 37 4.71 -13.50 -7.45
N GLU A 38 5.43 -12.41 -7.74
CA GLU A 38 6.36 -12.36 -8.87
C GLU A 38 7.43 -13.46 -8.76
N LYS A 39 7.96 -13.67 -7.54
CA LYS A 39 8.95 -14.70 -7.28
C LYS A 39 8.36 -16.11 -7.30
N ALA A 40 7.13 -16.29 -6.82
CA ALA A 40 6.40 -17.55 -6.94
C ALA A 40 6.14 -17.90 -8.41
N GLY A 41 5.72 -16.92 -9.23
CA GLY A 41 5.57 -17.08 -10.67
C GLY A 41 6.87 -17.46 -11.37
N MET A 42 7.99 -16.83 -11.01
CA MET A 42 9.32 -17.19 -11.54
C MET A 42 9.75 -18.61 -11.14
N LEU A 43 9.53 -19.02 -9.90
CA LEU A 43 9.88 -20.37 -9.45
C LEU A 43 8.97 -21.43 -10.07
N TYR A 44 7.71 -21.09 -10.35
CA TYR A 44 6.77 -21.93 -11.06
C TYR A 44 7.18 -22.14 -12.53
N THR A 45 7.63 -21.09 -13.23
CA THR A 45 8.16 -21.24 -14.60
C THR A 45 9.45 -22.06 -14.64
N MET A 46 10.27 -21.98 -13.59
CA MET A 46 11.44 -22.85 -13.39
C MET A 46 11.09 -24.29 -12.96
N GLN A 47 9.81 -24.65 -12.90
CA GLN A 47 9.30 -25.97 -12.51
C GLN A 47 9.83 -26.45 -11.14
N LYS A 48 10.09 -25.53 -10.21
CA LYS A 48 10.54 -25.89 -8.85
C LYS A 48 9.42 -26.50 -8.00
N PHE A 49 8.17 -26.30 -8.38
CA PHE A 49 6.99 -26.94 -7.80
C PHE A 49 5.91 -27.08 -8.89
N GLY A 50 5.05 -28.10 -8.77
CA GLY A 50 4.01 -28.43 -9.74
C GLY A 50 2.59 -28.28 -9.18
N GLY A 51 1.59 -28.35 -10.04
CA GLY A 51 0.18 -28.12 -9.69
C GLY A 51 -0.34 -26.83 -10.30
N PHE A 52 -1.19 -26.11 -9.58
CA PHE A 52 -1.72 -24.80 -10.03
C PHE A 52 -1.12 -23.67 -9.20
N CYS A 53 -0.65 -22.61 -9.87
CA CYS A 53 -0.17 -21.39 -9.21
C CYS A 53 -1.13 -20.24 -9.56
N HIS A 54 -1.95 -19.84 -8.59
CA HIS A 54 -2.86 -18.69 -8.73
C HIS A 54 -2.16 -17.45 -8.21
N LEU A 55 -2.06 -16.44 -9.07
CA LEU A 55 -1.43 -15.16 -8.74
C LEU A 55 -2.52 -14.10 -8.59
N TYR A 56 -2.56 -13.44 -7.44
CA TYR A 56 -3.31 -12.23 -7.11
C TYR A 56 -2.58 -10.92 -7.46
N ILE A 57 -1.54 -10.97 -8.32
CA ILE A 57 -0.90 -9.77 -8.90
C ILE A 57 -1.97 -8.83 -9.48
N GLY A 58 -2.06 -7.62 -8.92
CA GLY A 58 -3.04 -6.59 -9.31
C GLY A 58 -4.26 -6.50 -8.39
N GLN A 59 -4.43 -7.42 -7.43
CA GLN A 59 -5.51 -7.40 -6.43
C GLN A 59 -5.00 -7.15 -5.00
N GLU A 60 -3.78 -6.62 -4.85
CA GLU A 60 -3.15 -6.44 -3.54
C GLU A 60 -3.89 -5.45 -2.65
N ALA A 61 -4.56 -4.47 -3.26
CA ALA A 61 -5.36 -3.48 -2.53
C ALA A 61 -6.55 -4.12 -1.81
N VAL A 62 -7.13 -5.20 -2.35
CA VAL A 62 -8.25 -5.95 -1.74
C VAL A 62 -7.77 -6.79 -0.55
N ALA A 63 -6.51 -7.23 -0.58
CA ALA A 63 -5.90 -7.95 0.53
C ALA A 63 -5.36 -7.02 1.63
N ALA A 64 -5.00 -5.77 1.29
CA ALA A 64 -4.46 -4.80 2.23
C ALA A 64 -5.53 -3.96 2.96
N GLY A 65 -6.68 -3.69 2.34
CA GLY A 65 -7.72 -2.79 2.87
C GLY A 65 -9.10 -3.41 2.91
#